data_AF-A0A2K6UKB2-F1
#
_entry.id   AF-A0A2K6UKB2-F1
#
_cell.length_a   1.000
_cell.length_b   1.000
_cell.length_c   1.000
_cell.angle_alpha   90.00
_cell.angle_beta   90.00
_cell.angle_gamma   90.00
#
_symmetry.space_group_name_H-M   'P 1'
#
loop_
_entity.id
_entity.type
_entity.pdbx_description
1 polymer ?
#
loop_
_entity_poly.entity_id
_entity_poly.type
_entity_poly.pdbx_seq_one_letter_code
_entity_poly.pdbx_strand_id
1 'polypeptide(L)'
;MILKLILSLKDFLRRYKCSSDHWIGLKMAKNRTGQWVDGAKFKNSFVTKGSEGCAYLSDDGAATARCYTERKWICRQKIHEVNVLDNRETKSKIIKDETNKVFFQLNKVEVLYLSG
;
A
#
# COMPACT_ATOMS: atom_id res chain seq x y z
N MET A 1 -13.03 -8.44 -3.23
CA MET A 1 -12.61 -7.80 -1.96
C MET A 1 -11.42 -6.85 -2.13
N ILE A 2 -10.30 -7.27 -2.73
CA ILE A 2 -9.11 -6.41 -2.99
C ILE A 2 -9.42 -5.16 -3.84
N LEU A 3 -10.38 -5.24 -4.77
CA LEU A 3 -10.76 -4.13 -5.67
C LEU A 3 -11.46 -2.95 -4.95
N LYS A 4 -12.23 -3.22 -3.88
CA LYS A 4 -12.87 -2.18 -3.05
C LYS A 4 -11.84 -1.50 -2.13
N LEU A 5 -10.79 -2.23 -1.75
CA LEU A 5 -9.66 -1.70 -1.00
C LEU A 5 -8.94 -0.61 -1.79
N ILE A 6 -8.56 -0.86 -3.06
CA ILE A 6 -7.72 0.06 -3.83
C ILE A 6 -8.37 1.44 -4.06
N LEU A 7 -9.70 1.49 -4.26
CA LEU A 7 -10.40 2.76 -4.46
C LEU A 7 -10.50 3.58 -3.16
N SER A 8 -10.82 2.96 -2.02
CA SER A 8 -10.85 3.67 -0.72
C SER A 8 -9.46 3.94 -0.15
N LEU A 9 -8.49 3.10 -0.50
CA LEU A 9 -7.10 3.19 -0.04
C LEU A 9 -6.33 4.28 -0.80
N LYS A 10 -6.74 4.68 -2.01
CA LYS A 10 -6.07 5.73 -2.78
C LYS A 10 -6.15 7.09 -2.08
N ASP A 11 -7.36 7.53 -1.70
CA ASP A 11 -7.54 8.80 -0.98
C ASP A 11 -6.95 8.74 0.44
N PHE A 12 -7.05 7.57 1.06
CA PHE A 12 -6.57 7.34 2.41
C PHE A 12 -5.03 7.29 2.48
N LEU A 13 -4.36 6.50 1.65
CA LEU A 13 -2.89 6.51 1.55
C LEU A 13 -2.39 7.87 1.10
N ARG A 14 -3.08 8.57 0.20
CA ARG A 14 -2.71 9.96 -0.14
C ARG A 14 -2.77 10.88 1.07
N ARG A 15 -3.79 10.74 1.92
CA ARG A 15 -3.92 11.54 3.15
C ARG A 15 -2.83 11.24 4.19
N TYR A 16 -2.36 9.99 4.27
CA TYR A 16 -1.46 9.58 5.36
C TYR A 16 -0.03 9.21 4.94
N LYS A 17 0.30 9.17 3.64
CA LYS A 17 1.69 9.00 3.15
C LYS A 17 2.59 10.19 3.49
N CYS A 18 2.05 11.24 4.12
CA CYS A 18 2.75 12.49 4.40
C CYS A 18 3.31 13.11 3.09
N SER A 19 4.33 13.97 3.18
CA SER A 19 4.93 14.64 2.01
C SER A 19 5.87 13.77 1.18
N SER A 20 6.20 12.55 1.63
CA SER A 20 7.14 11.69 0.90
C SER A 20 6.42 10.79 -0.09
N ASP A 21 7.07 10.54 -1.22
CA ASP A 21 6.72 9.46 -2.12
C ASP A 21 7.10 8.12 -1.50
N HIS A 22 6.25 7.11 -1.72
CA HIS A 22 6.47 5.79 -1.14
C HIS A 22 6.40 4.70 -2.20
N TRP A 23 7.41 3.83 -2.21
CA TRP A 23 7.37 2.59 -2.95
C TRP A 23 6.16 1.75 -2.52
N ILE A 24 5.52 1.15 -3.53
CA ILE A 24 4.52 0.10 -3.34
C ILE A 24 5.11 -1.19 -3.91
N GLY A 25 4.71 -2.34 -3.37
CA GLY A 25 5.23 -3.65 -3.77
C GLY A 25 4.77 -4.12 -5.16
N LEU A 26 4.80 -3.26 -6.17
CA LEU A 26 4.42 -3.53 -7.56
C LEU A 26 5.61 -3.24 -8.49
N LYS A 27 6.06 -4.28 -9.19
CA LYS A 27 7.04 -4.17 -10.28
C LYS A 27 6.32 -4.11 -11.62
N MET A 28 6.77 -3.23 -12.50
CA MET A 28 6.23 -3.03 -13.84
C MET A 28 7.25 -3.46 -14.88
N ALA A 29 6.79 -4.16 -15.91
CA ALA A 29 7.56 -4.49 -17.09
C ALA A 29 7.30 -3.48 -18.21
N LYS A 30 8.22 -3.42 -19.19
CA LYS A 30 8.14 -2.49 -20.34
C LYS A 30 6.84 -2.61 -21.14
N ASN A 31 6.24 -3.80 -21.18
CA ASN A 31 4.97 -4.08 -21.85
C ASN A 31 3.72 -3.69 -21.01
N ARG A 32 3.89 -2.85 -19.98
CA ARG A 32 2.83 -2.40 -19.06
C ARG A 32 2.13 -3.53 -18.30
N THR A 33 2.72 -4.73 -18.27
CA THR A 33 2.32 -5.77 -17.31
C THR A 33 3.01 -5.51 -15.98
N GLY A 34 2.37 -5.91 -14.88
CA GLY A 34 2.94 -5.75 -13.55
C GLY A 34 2.77 -7.00 -12.70
N GLN A 35 3.59 -7.11 -11.67
CA GLN A 35 3.52 -8.20 -10.69
C GLN A 35 3.74 -7.63 -9.28
N TRP A 36 2.90 -8.06 -8.35
CA TRP A 36 3.06 -7.76 -6.93
C TRP A 36 4.19 -8.59 -6.34
N VAL A 37 4.76 -8.13 -5.22
CA VAL A 37 5.81 -8.84 -4.47
C VAL A 37 5.38 -10.23 -3.99
N ASP A 38 4.07 -10.50 -3.88
CA ASP A 38 3.52 -11.82 -3.54
C ASP A 38 3.32 -12.74 -4.77
N GLY A 39 3.80 -12.31 -5.94
CA GLY A 39 3.73 -13.04 -7.20
C GLY A 39 2.41 -12.86 -7.96
N ALA A 40 1.40 -12.20 -7.37
CA ALA A 40 0.13 -11.98 -8.04
C ALA A 40 0.28 -11.03 -9.25
N LYS A 41 -0.37 -11.36 -10.37
CA LYS A 41 -0.39 -10.49 -11.55
C LYS A 41 -1.17 -9.20 -11.26
N PHE A 42 -0.62 -8.08 -11.68
CA PHE A 42 -1.31 -6.80 -11.65
C PHE A 42 -2.46 -6.81 -12.66
N LYS A 43 -3.68 -6.53 -12.18
CA LYS A 43 -4.91 -6.56 -12.99
C LYS A 43 -5.24 -5.22 -13.66
N ASN A 44 -4.26 -4.32 -13.78
CA ASN A 44 -4.44 -2.98 -14.31
C ASN A 44 -5.58 -2.20 -13.62
N SER A 45 -5.78 -2.44 -12.32
CA SER A 45 -6.87 -1.85 -11.55
C SER A 45 -6.70 -0.35 -11.26
N PHE A 46 -5.56 0.23 -11.62
CA PHE A 46 -5.29 1.67 -11.60
C PHE A 46 -4.28 2.04 -12.69
N VAL A 47 -4.30 3.31 -13.10
CA VAL A 47 -3.34 3.88 -14.05
C VAL A 47 -2.03 4.19 -13.32
N THR A 48 -0.91 3.75 -13.88
CA THR A 48 0.45 4.12 -13.45
C THR A 48 1.06 5.10 -14.44
N LYS A 49 1.53 6.26 -13.95
CA LYS A 49 2.29 7.22 -14.76
C LYS A 49 3.74 6.73 -14.96
N GLY A 50 4.37 7.11 -16.08
CA GLY A 50 5.76 6.75 -16.40
C GLY A 50 5.92 5.36 -17.03
N SER A 51 7.17 4.95 -17.26
CA SER A 51 7.55 3.72 -17.98
C SER A 51 8.70 2.96 -17.33
N GLU A 52 8.91 3.14 -16.04
CA GLU A 52 10.02 2.58 -15.29
C GLU A 52 9.63 1.30 -14.52
N GLY A 53 10.61 0.60 -13.95
CA GLY A 53 10.45 -0.76 -13.45
C GLY A 53 9.75 -0.92 -12.09
N CYS A 54 9.73 0.10 -11.23
CA CYS A 54 9.16 0.01 -9.89
C CYS A 54 8.08 1.07 -9.69
N ALA A 55 6.96 0.69 -9.08
CA ALA A 55 5.84 1.58 -8.83
C ALA A 55 5.91 2.21 -7.43
N TYR A 56 5.56 3.50 -7.37
CA TYR A 56 5.44 4.27 -6.14
C TYR A 56 4.15 5.09 -6.15
N LEU A 57 3.75 5.57 -4.97
CA LEU A 57 2.63 6.48 -4.78
C LEU A 57 3.15 7.90 -4.55
N SER A 58 2.74 8.83 -5.41
CA SER A 58 2.92 10.27 -5.27
C SER A 58 1.61 10.98 -4.93
N ASP A 59 1.65 12.30 -4.78
CA ASP A 59 0.46 13.13 -4.52
C ASP A 59 -0.59 13.02 -5.64
N ASP A 60 -0.12 12.83 -6.88
CA ASP A 60 -0.95 12.66 -8.08
C ASP A 60 -1.47 11.23 -8.29
N GLY A 61 -1.04 10.29 -7.45
CA GLY A 61 -1.38 8.87 -7.55
C GLY A 61 -0.19 7.97 -7.92
N ALA A 62 -0.46 6.85 -8.58
CA ALA A 62 0.57 5.85 -8.84
C ALA A 62 1.44 6.25 -10.03
N ALA A 63 2.76 6.12 -9.86
CA ALA A 63 3.76 6.40 -10.88
C ALA A 63 4.86 5.33 -10.84
N THR A 64 5.76 5.37 -11.81
CA THR A 64 6.90 4.46 -11.91
C THR A 64 8.22 5.22 -11.92
N ALA A 65 9.23 4.64 -11.27
CA ALA A 65 10.60 5.16 -11.25
C ALA A 65 11.60 3.99 -11.27
N ARG A 66 12.87 4.33 -11.51
CA ARG A 66 13.97 3.35 -11.46
C ARG A 66 14.07 2.79 -10.05
N CYS A 67 14.14 1.46 -9.94
CA CYS A 67 14.06 0.75 -8.67
C CYS A 67 15.18 1.09 -7.67
N TYR A 68 16.31 1.65 -8.14
CA TYR A 68 17.43 2.05 -7.29
C TYR A 68 17.25 3.43 -6.64
N THR A 69 16.20 4.19 -6.99
CA THR A 69 15.97 5.50 -6.39
C THR A 69 15.51 5.35 -4.93
N GLU A 70 16.01 6.21 -4.05
CA GLU A 70 15.66 6.15 -2.63
C GLU A 70 14.25 6.67 -2.39
N ARG A 71 13.39 5.84 -1.80
CA ARG A 71 12.05 6.20 -1.33
C ARG A 71 11.64 5.31 -0.16
N LYS A 72 10.74 5.80 0.68
CA LYS A 72 10.14 5.04 1.79
C LYS A 72 9.21 3.96 1.26
N TRP A 73 8.82 2.98 2.07
CA TRP A 73 7.92 1.90 1.63
C TRP A 73 6.57 1.93 2.34
N ILE A 74 5.52 1.55 1.61
CA ILE A 74 4.25 1.12 2.17
C ILE A 74 4.23 -0.41 2.16
N CYS A 75 4.12 -1.00 3.34
CA CYS A 75 4.08 -2.45 3.53
C CYS A 75 2.69 -2.91 3.93
N ARG A 76 2.27 -4.10 3.45
CA ARG A 76 1.06 -4.81 3.91
C ARG A 76 1.47 -6.03 4.71
N GLN A 77 0.96 -6.14 5.93
CA GLN A 77 1.10 -7.32 6.76
C GLN A 77 -0.25 -8.00 6.96
N LYS A 78 -0.26 -9.32 6.82
CA LYS A 78 -1.38 -10.16 7.27
C LYS A 78 -1.22 -10.40 8.75
N ILE A 79 -2.26 -10.08 9.53
CA ILE A 79 -2.35 -10.52 10.91
C ILE A 79 -2.94 -11.92 10.87
N HIS A 80 -2.17 -12.91 11.32
CA HIS A 80 -2.72 -14.22 11.66
C HIS A 80 -3.51 -14.05 12.96
N GLU A 81 -4.76 -14.55 13.00
CA GLU A 81 -5.70 -14.33 14.09
C GLU A 81 -5.06 -14.55 15.47
N VAL A 82 -4.73 -13.46 16.15
CA VAL A 82 -4.62 -13.45 17.60
C VAL A 82 -6.06 -13.35 18.10
N ASN A 83 -6.43 -14.16 19.09
CA ASN A 83 -7.74 -14.15 19.74
C ASN A 83 -8.05 -12.76 20.35
N VAL A 84 -8.45 -11.80 19.53
CA VAL A 84 -8.95 -10.50 19.96
C VAL A 84 -10.46 -10.61 19.99
N LEU A 85 -10.97 -10.86 21.19
CA LEU A 85 -12.37 -10.69 21.54
C LEU A 85 -12.68 -9.19 21.57
N ASP A 86 -12.81 -8.58 20.40
CA ASP A 86 -13.58 -7.34 20.28
C ASP A 86 -14.43 -7.44 19.01
N ASN A 87 -15.74 -7.40 19.22
CA ASN A 87 -16.77 -7.71 18.23
C ASN A 87 -17.56 -6.45 17.85
N ARG A 88 -16.91 -5.28 17.81
CA ARG A 88 -17.51 -4.05 17.29
C ARG A 88 -16.55 -3.29 16.39
N GLU A 89 -17.09 -2.94 15.23
CA GLU A 89 -16.57 -2.06 14.18
C GLU A 89 -15.51 -2.60 13.20
N THR A 90 -16.05 -3.13 12.10
CA THR A 90 -15.58 -2.95 10.72
C THR A 90 -15.37 -1.46 10.38
N LYS A 91 -14.40 -0.79 11.00
CA LYS A 91 -13.91 0.52 10.59
C LYS A 91 -12.40 0.49 10.47
N SER A 92 -11.90 1.11 9.40
CA SER A 92 -10.47 1.34 9.26
C SER A 92 -9.99 2.22 10.40
N LYS A 93 -9.07 1.71 11.23
CA LYS A 93 -8.51 2.45 12.38
C LYS A 93 -7.04 2.75 12.13
N ILE A 94 -6.65 3.97 12.51
CA ILE A 94 -5.26 4.39 12.55
C ILE A 94 -4.72 4.03 13.93
N ILE A 95 -3.65 3.24 13.95
CA ILE A 95 -2.96 2.83 15.17
C ILE A 95 -1.52 3.35 15.06
N LYS A 96 -0.96 3.83 16.16
CA LYS A 96 0.46 4.13 16.25
C LYS A 96 1.10 3.08 17.15
N ASP A 97 2.26 2.54 16.78
CA ASP A 97 3.05 1.76 17.73
C ASP A 97 3.83 2.69 18.68
N GLU A 98 4.54 2.08 19.62
CA GLU A 98 5.47 2.71 20.55
C GLU A 98 6.61 3.50 19.88
N THR A 99 6.87 3.24 18.59
CA THR A 99 7.86 3.95 17.77
C THR A 99 7.25 5.05 16.89
N ASN A 100 5.97 5.40 17.11
CA ASN A 100 5.18 6.32 16.29
C ASN A 100 4.96 5.89 14.83
N LYS A 101 5.21 4.63 14.47
CA LYS A 101 4.87 4.13 13.12
C LYS A 101 3.36 4.09 12.98
N VAL A 102 2.88 4.59 11.85
CA VAL A 102 1.44 4.65 11.56
C VAL A 102 1.03 3.36 10.88
N PHE A 103 0.12 2.64 11.52
CA PHE A 103 -0.53 1.43 11.05
C PHE A 103 -1.97 1.75 10.66
N PHE A 104 -2.42 1.13 9.58
CA PHE A 104 -3.78 1.22 9.11
C PHE A 104 -4.39 -0.17 9.16
N GLN A 105 -5.21 -0.41 10.17
CA GLN A 105 -6.00 -1.63 10.24
C GLN A 105 -7.17 -1.48 9.27
N LEU A 106 -7.15 -2.23 8.17
CA LEU A 106 -8.21 -2.19 7.16
C LEU A 106 -9.34 -3.16 7.49
N ASN A 107 -9.00 -4.30 8.10
CA ASN A 107 -9.88 -5.36 8.60
C ASN A 107 -9.19 -6.06 9.79
N LYS A 108 -9.85 -7.01 10.50
CA LYS A 108 -9.24 -7.79 11.61
C LYS A 108 -7.93 -8.51 11.22
N VAL A 109 -7.70 -8.75 9.94
CA VAL A 109 -6.61 -9.56 9.39
C VAL A 109 -5.60 -8.82 8.50
N GLU A 110 -5.79 -7.53 8.20
CA GLU A 110 -4.88 -6.78 7.32
C GLU A 110 -4.50 -5.42 7.90
N VAL A 111 -3.19 -5.18 8.00
CA VAL A 111 -2.60 -3.90 8.41
C VAL A 111 -1.63 -3.40 7.35
N LEU A 112 -1.70 -2.11 7.02
CA LEU A 112 -0.66 -1.42 6.25
C LEU A 112 0.20 -0.58 7.19
N TYR A 113 1.50 -0.47 6.95
CA TYR A 113 2.37 0.45 7.69
C TYR A 113 3.36 1.15 6.77
N LEU A 114 3.81 2.33 7.19
CA LEU A 114 4.88 3.07 6.54
C LEU A 114 6.21 2.66 7.19
N SER A 115 7.12 2.07 6.42
CA SER A 115 8.49 1.86 6.90
C SER A 115 9.28 3.15 6.70
N GLY A 116 9.96 3.59 7.77
CA GLY A 116 10.87 4.73 7.76
C GLY A 116 12.00 4.56 6.77
#